data_AF-A0A9X3YJJ2-F1
#
_entry.id   AF-A0A9X3YJJ2-F1
#
_cell.length_a   1.000
_cell.length_b   1.000
_cell.length_c   1.000
_cell.angle_alpha   90.00
_cell.angle_beta   90.00
_cell.angle_gamma   90.00
#
_symmetry.space_group_name_H-M   'P 1'
#
loop_
_entity.id
_entity.type
_entity.pdbx_description
1 polymer ?
#
loop_
_entity_poly.entity_id
_entity_poly.type
_entity_poly.pdbx_seq_one_letter_code
_entity_poly.pdbx_strand_id
1 'polypeptide(L)'
;MTGDDKDLERIAAGIADDAALDWRALAKLDPQSTDTGDGLRELSQLANIFRSLQLKPERAASVKAQFRFAGLDVIEKLGQGAHGEVWRAYDPMLDQEVALKLKRVDCDELSHQFLAEARRLAKVRQQNVVSVYGAAAQDGRVGLWTELVRGRSLADVLAEQGPLPAEEVAQIGIELCRGLAAVHRHGLTHGDVKAENVLREVSGRVVLADFGTARELGCGTRFEPISGTRHYLAPEMLDGEPSSAATDQYALGVLLYRLLTGQYPYAADDLDAMRSAELAEARKPLREARPTLSRAFARAIERALAPDPARRHAGVLAMLVAIENSQRPHRLNGLHWALAAAIVAAIAAGGYALRPVAPQLNVDAAFYRDGARGRERLVDGATIELGDRLRLELSSNRRTWLYVLNDDGSIAPTVLFPLPGIQPVNPLGHGVRWQLPGKDGLTELSWQVDAEAERETFVVVASATPLAALEDGIAQWRHAATPDNALVMRGVGRLVPATPEPVRQRGSLDALLGRIGCDSAPTELRCLHFVFPHKNP
;
A
#
# COMPACT_ATOMS: atom_id res chain seq x y z
N MET A 1 1.69 33.44 -12.24
CA MET A 1 1.37 32.71 -13.49
C MET A 1 2.18 33.34 -14.60
N THR A 2 3.18 32.61 -15.07
CA THR A 2 3.98 32.94 -16.27
C THR A 2 3.11 32.79 -17.53
N GLY A 3 3.58 33.27 -18.68
CA GLY A 3 2.85 33.12 -19.95
C GLY A 3 2.51 31.67 -20.29
N ASP A 4 3.43 30.75 -19.96
CA ASP A 4 3.35 29.31 -20.21
C ASP A 4 2.18 28.62 -19.49
N ASP A 5 1.88 29.02 -18.24
CA ASP A 5 0.77 28.45 -17.46
C ASP A 5 -0.60 28.74 -18.09
N LYS A 6 -0.77 29.94 -18.65
CA LYS A 6 -2.03 30.36 -19.27
C LYS A 6 -2.29 29.65 -20.60
N ASP A 7 -1.24 29.32 -21.34
CA ASP A 7 -1.38 28.56 -22.58
C ASP A 7 -1.70 27.09 -22.31
N LEU A 8 -1.14 26.50 -21.25
CA LEU A 8 -1.49 25.13 -20.80
C LEU A 8 -2.94 25.02 -20.34
N GLU A 9 -3.43 25.96 -19.51
CA GLU A 9 -4.84 25.98 -19.10
C GLU A 9 -5.80 26.14 -20.28
N ARG A 10 -5.44 26.97 -21.27
CA ARG A 10 -6.25 27.19 -22.47
C ARG A 10 -6.33 25.95 -23.35
N ILE A 11 -5.26 25.15 -23.39
CA ILE A 11 -5.24 23.87 -24.12
C ILE A 11 -6.02 22.81 -23.35
N ALA A 12 -5.87 22.72 -22.03
CA ALA A 12 -6.67 21.82 -21.20
C ALA A 12 -8.18 22.12 -21.29
N ALA A 13 -8.54 23.41 -21.29
CA ALA A 13 -9.90 23.87 -21.55
C ALA A 13 -10.36 23.51 -22.97
N GLY A 14 -9.51 23.71 -23.99
CA GLY A 14 -9.83 23.33 -25.37
C GLY A 14 -10.03 21.82 -25.59
N ILE A 15 -9.32 20.97 -24.84
CA ILE A 15 -9.54 19.51 -24.82
C ILE A 15 -10.91 19.19 -24.19
N ALA A 16 -11.29 19.91 -23.13
CA ALA A 16 -12.58 19.73 -22.45
C ALA A 16 -13.77 20.27 -23.27
N ASP A 17 -13.58 21.35 -24.03
CA ASP A 17 -14.63 22.10 -24.73
C ASP A 17 -14.77 21.77 -26.24
N ASP A 18 -14.13 20.69 -26.72
CA ASP A 18 -14.20 20.22 -28.12
C ASP A 18 -13.72 21.26 -29.16
N ALA A 19 -12.76 22.12 -28.80
CA ALA A 19 -12.21 23.14 -29.70
C ALA A 19 -11.05 22.61 -30.56
N ALA A 20 -10.90 23.13 -31.78
CA ALA A 20 -9.76 22.82 -32.65
C ALA A 20 -8.44 23.35 -32.04
N LEU A 21 -7.56 22.44 -31.65
CA LEU A 21 -6.29 22.77 -30.99
C LEU A 21 -5.17 23.00 -32.00
N ASP A 22 -4.52 24.17 -31.92
CA ASP A 22 -3.34 24.49 -32.71
C ASP A 22 -2.05 24.05 -32.00
N TRP A 23 -1.64 22.81 -32.28
CA TRP A 23 -0.46 22.18 -31.72
C TRP A 23 0.87 22.87 -32.10
N ARG A 24 0.88 23.78 -33.09
CA ARG A 24 2.10 24.50 -33.48
C ARG A 24 2.48 25.59 -32.48
N ALA A 25 1.55 26.08 -31.66
CA ALA A 25 1.83 27.05 -30.61
C ALA A 25 2.65 26.44 -29.46
N LEU A 26 2.47 25.14 -29.19
CA LEU A 26 3.12 24.39 -28.10
C LEU A 26 4.60 24.11 -28.37
N ALA A 27 5.02 24.05 -29.63
CA ALA A 27 6.42 23.84 -30.01
C ALA A 27 7.36 25.03 -29.69
N LYS A 28 6.82 26.14 -29.18
CA LYS A 28 7.56 27.34 -28.80
C LYS A 28 7.83 27.45 -27.28
N LEU A 29 7.30 26.53 -26.47
CA LEU A 29 7.48 26.52 -25.02
C LEU A 29 8.80 25.85 -24.63
N ASP A 30 9.39 26.29 -23.51
CA ASP A 30 10.75 25.97 -23.06
C ASP A 30 10.98 24.45 -22.94
N PRO A 31 12.08 23.90 -23.52
CA PRO A 31 12.43 22.47 -23.48
C PRO A 31 12.61 21.83 -22.09
N GLN A 32 12.53 22.59 -20.98
CA GLN A 32 12.44 22.01 -19.63
C GLN A 32 11.04 21.51 -19.23
N SER A 33 10.01 21.74 -20.05
CA SER A 33 8.61 21.34 -19.79
C SER A 33 8.15 20.08 -20.53
N THR A 34 9.09 19.25 -20.99
CA THR A 34 8.84 18.05 -21.82
C THR A 34 7.84 17.05 -21.22
N ASP A 35 7.86 16.87 -19.89
CA ASP A 35 7.01 15.89 -19.20
C ASP A 35 5.51 16.26 -19.24
N THR A 36 5.21 17.55 -19.27
CA THR A 36 3.81 18.05 -19.30
C THR A 36 3.23 18.05 -20.72
N GLY A 37 4.07 18.29 -21.73
CA GLY A 37 3.68 18.25 -23.14
C GLY A 37 3.37 16.84 -23.64
N ASP A 38 4.13 15.84 -23.18
CA ASP A 38 3.89 14.43 -23.52
C ASP A 38 2.65 13.88 -22.81
N GLY A 39 2.42 14.24 -21.53
CA GLY A 39 1.20 13.88 -20.80
C GLY A 39 -0.08 14.45 -21.45
N LEU A 40 -0.03 15.67 -21.98
CA LEU A 40 -1.16 16.26 -22.73
C LEU A 40 -1.38 15.61 -24.10
N ARG A 41 -0.33 15.09 -24.74
CA ARG A 41 -0.47 14.28 -25.97
C ARG A 41 -1.10 12.93 -25.69
N GLU A 42 -0.72 12.26 -24.61
CA GLU A 42 -1.34 11.00 -24.20
C GLU A 42 -2.82 11.20 -23.85
N LEU A 43 -3.16 12.25 -23.10
CA LEU A 43 -4.56 12.60 -22.80
C LEU A 43 -5.35 12.94 -24.07
N SER A 44 -4.74 13.64 -25.04
CA SER A 44 -5.36 13.93 -26.34
C SER A 44 -5.55 12.65 -27.18
N GLN A 45 -4.58 11.73 -27.17
CA GLN A 45 -4.70 10.44 -27.85
C GLN A 45 -5.79 9.58 -27.21
N LEU A 46 -5.84 9.50 -25.89
CA LEU A 46 -6.90 8.80 -25.16
C LEU A 46 -8.26 9.45 -25.39
N ALA A 47 -8.35 10.78 -25.36
CA ALA A 47 -9.58 11.49 -25.66
C ALA A 47 -10.02 11.27 -27.12
N ASN A 48 -9.09 11.21 -28.09
CA ASN A 48 -9.38 10.92 -29.49
C ASN A 48 -9.74 9.46 -29.74
N ILE A 49 -9.16 8.50 -29.01
CA ILE A 49 -9.58 7.10 -29.00
C ILE A 49 -10.97 6.98 -28.39
N PHE A 50 -11.24 7.69 -27.29
CA PHE A 50 -12.58 7.74 -26.71
C PHE A 50 -13.58 8.41 -27.66
N ARG A 51 -13.15 9.41 -28.43
CA ARG A 51 -13.95 10.09 -29.47
C ARG A 51 -14.20 9.20 -30.69
N SER A 52 -13.23 8.36 -31.08
CA SER A 52 -13.40 7.38 -32.16
C SER A 52 -14.23 6.18 -31.71
N LEU A 53 -14.26 5.87 -30.41
CA LEU A 53 -15.20 4.94 -29.80
C LEU A 53 -16.60 5.56 -29.62
N GLN A 54 -16.68 6.87 -29.42
CA GLN A 54 -17.90 7.68 -29.43
C GLN A 54 -18.21 8.30 -30.80
N LEU A 55 -17.89 7.60 -31.90
CA LEU A 55 -18.48 7.92 -33.18
C LEU A 55 -19.99 8.07 -32.95
N LYS A 56 -20.51 9.28 -33.17
CA LYS A 56 -21.94 9.53 -33.41
C LYS A 56 -22.45 8.34 -34.20
N PRO A 57 -23.54 7.67 -33.81
CA PRO A 57 -24.12 6.70 -34.72
C PRO A 57 -24.39 7.49 -36.00
N GLU A 58 -23.62 7.20 -37.05
CA GLU A 58 -24.07 7.49 -38.40
C GLU A 58 -25.49 6.98 -38.40
N ARG A 59 -26.47 7.89 -38.55
CA ARG A 59 -27.91 7.59 -38.63
C ARG A 59 -28.02 6.22 -39.27
N ALA A 60 -28.31 5.20 -38.45
CA ALA A 60 -28.10 3.81 -38.85
C ALA A 60 -28.77 3.66 -40.21
N ALA A 61 -27.96 3.43 -41.24
CA ALA A 61 -28.40 3.36 -42.62
C ALA A 61 -29.70 2.56 -42.65
N SER A 62 -30.82 3.22 -42.97
CA SER A 62 -32.21 2.79 -42.74
C SER A 62 -32.33 1.30 -42.40
N VAL A 63 -32.15 0.95 -41.14
CA VAL A 63 -32.23 -0.45 -40.73
C VAL A 63 -33.69 -0.83 -40.91
N LYS A 64 -33.97 -1.68 -41.90
CA LYS A 64 -35.33 -1.99 -42.29
C LYS A 64 -36.02 -2.74 -41.15
N ALA A 65 -36.94 -2.06 -40.47
CA ALA A 65 -37.75 -2.68 -39.43
C ALA A 65 -38.55 -3.86 -40.02
N GLN A 66 -38.50 -5.01 -39.36
CA GLN A 66 -39.30 -6.18 -39.72
C GLN A 66 -40.78 -5.94 -39.39
N PHE A 67 -41.04 -5.34 -38.24
CA PHE A 67 -42.37 -4.90 -37.81
C PHE A 67 -42.23 -3.81 -36.74
N ARG A 68 -43.36 -3.21 -36.35
CA ARG A 68 -43.44 -2.25 -35.25
C ARG A 68 -44.19 -2.83 -34.06
N PHE A 69 -43.73 -2.52 -32.86
CA PHE A 69 -44.41 -2.89 -31.62
C PHE A 69 -44.35 -1.72 -30.63
N ALA A 70 -45.50 -1.21 -30.19
CA ALA A 70 -45.60 -0.14 -29.20
C ALA A 70 -44.71 1.09 -29.49
N GLY A 71 -44.54 1.44 -30.78
CA GLY A 71 -43.69 2.55 -31.22
C GLY A 71 -42.22 2.21 -31.48
N LEU A 72 -41.78 0.98 -31.18
CA LEU A 72 -40.44 0.49 -31.46
C LEU A 72 -40.34 -0.07 -32.88
N ASP A 73 -39.22 0.22 -33.54
CA ASP A 73 -38.83 -0.40 -34.81
C ASP A 73 -38.06 -1.69 -34.53
N VAL A 74 -38.69 -2.86 -34.78
CA VAL A 74 -38.07 -4.17 -34.48
C VAL A 74 -37.15 -4.57 -35.62
N ILE A 75 -35.89 -4.85 -35.31
CA ILE A 75 -34.81 -4.98 -36.29
C ILE A 75 -34.46 -6.44 -36.57
N GLU A 76 -34.02 -7.18 -35.56
CA GLU A 76 -33.55 -8.56 -35.73
C GLU A 76 -33.81 -9.40 -34.49
N LYS A 77 -33.92 -10.71 -34.68
CA LYS A 77 -34.15 -11.66 -33.60
C LYS A 77 -32.82 -12.00 -32.95
N LEU A 78 -32.70 -11.77 -31.64
CA LEU A 78 -31.51 -12.13 -30.85
C LEU A 78 -31.60 -13.56 -30.32
N GLY A 79 -32.82 -14.03 -30.04
CA GLY A 79 -33.03 -15.38 -29.53
C GLY A 79 -34.49 -15.79 -29.46
N GLN A 80 -34.71 -17.09 -29.28
CA GLN A 80 -36.02 -17.70 -29.04
C GLN A 80 -35.88 -18.73 -27.92
N GLY A 81 -36.66 -18.59 -26.86
CA GLY A 81 -36.73 -19.57 -25.77
C GLY A 81 -38.17 -19.93 -25.43
N ALA A 82 -38.35 -20.81 -24.45
CA ALA A 82 -39.69 -21.16 -23.95
C ALA A 82 -40.47 -19.96 -23.37
N HIS A 83 -39.75 -18.91 -22.95
CA HIS A 83 -40.31 -17.71 -22.35
C HIS A 83 -40.65 -16.59 -23.34
N GLY A 84 -40.53 -16.84 -24.64
CA GLY A 84 -40.82 -15.88 -25.71
C GLY A 84 -39.65 -15.62 -26.65
N GLU A 85 -39.80 -14.60 -27.48
CA GLU A 85 -38.80 -14.18 -28.46
C GLU A 85 -38.12 -12.90 -27.99
N VAL A 86 -36.80 -12.84 -28.12
CA VAL A 86 -36.02 -11.63 -27.82
C VAL A 86 -35.51 -11.04 -29.12
N TRP A 87 -35.74 -9.76 -29.29
CA TRP A 87 -35.44 -8.99 -30.50
C TRP A 87 -34.58 -7.78 -30.16
N ARG A 88 -33.65 -7.40 -31.04
CA ARG A 88 -33.09 -6.06 -31.06
C ARG A 88 -34.12 -5.15 -31.71
N ALA A 89 -34.48 -4.08 -31.03
CA ALA A 89 -35.36 -3.05 -31.54
C ALA A 89 -34.72 -1.67 -31.35
N TYR A 90 -35.24 -0.68 -32.05
CA TYR A 90 -34.83 0.71 -31.92
C TYR A 90 -36.01 1.54 -31.42
N ASP A 91 -35.76 2.32 -30.39
CA ASP A 91 -36.71 3.30 -29.85
C ASP A 91 -36.44 4.66 -30.52
N PRO A 92 -37.28 5.10 -31.48
CA PRO A 92 -37.07 6.36 -32.17
C PRO A 92 -37.34 7.58 -31.28
N MET A 93 -38.04 7.43 -30.16
CA MET A 93 -38.29 8.52 -29.22
C MET A 93 -37.07 8.79 -28.34
N LEU A 94 -36.40 7.72 -27.90
CA LEU A 94 -35.20 7.79 -27.07
C LEU A 94 -33.89 7.75 -27.87
N ASP A 95 -33.97 7.58 -29.20
CA ASP A 95 -32.83 7.44 -30.13
C ASP A 95 -31.81 6.38 -29.65
N GLN A 96 -32.31 5.21 -29.27
CA GLN A 96 -31.45 4.13 -28.75
C GLN A 96 -31.94 2.74 -29.13
N GLU A 97 -31.01 1.78 -29.14
CA GLU A 97 -31.33 0.36 -29.29
C GLU A 97 -31.75 -0.27 -27.96
N VAL A 98 -32.71 -1.18 -28.03
CA VAL A 98 -33.30 -1.86 -26.88
C VAL A 98 -33.42 -3.36 -27.14
N ALA A 99 -33.38 -4.16 -26.08
CA ALA A 99 -33.74 -5.56 -26.13
C ALA A 99 -35.25 -5.69 -25.87
N LEU A 100 -36.02 -6.16 -26.85
CA LEU A 100 -37.47 -6.34 -26.77
C LEU A 100 -37.81 -7.83 -26.64
N LYS A 101 -38.36 -8.22 -25.49
CA LYS A 101 -38.91 -9.56 -25.26
C LYS A 101 -40.41 -9.57 -25.56
N LEU A 102 -40.85 -10.45 -26.45
CA LEU A 102 -42.25 -10.61 -26.88
C LEU A 102 -42.78 -11.99 -26.52
N LYS A 103 -44.01 -12.03 -26.01
CA LYS A 103 -44.73 -13.27 -25.69
C LYS A 103 -46.20 -13.15 -26.12
N ARG A 104 -46.75 -14.22 -26.70
CA ARG A 104 -48.19 -14.31 -26.99
C ARG A 104 -48.95 -14.62 -25.70
N VAL A 105 -50.12 -14.02 -25.55
CA VAL A 105 -50.96 -14.17 -24.37
C VAL A 105 -52.40 -14.41 -24.80
N ASP A 106 -53.04 -15.41 -24.19
CA ASP A 106 -54.35 -15.90 -24.62
C ASP A 106 -55.53 -15.21 -23.92
N CYS A 107 -55.29 -14.40 -22.88
CA CYS A 107 -56.32 -13.56 -22.25
C CYS A 107 -55.77 -12.26 -21.62
N ASP A 108 -56.68 -11.33 -21.34
CA ASP A 108 -56.35 -9.98 -20.87
C ASP A 108 -55.82 -9.97 -19.43
N GLU A 109 -56.29 -10.86 -18.56
CA GLU A 109 -55.83 -10.97 -17.17
C GLU A 109 -54.33 -11.21 -17.10
N LEU A 110 -53.83 -12.08 -17.98
CA LEU A 110 -52.41 -12.42 -18.08
C LEU A 110 -51.59 -11.23 -18.59
N SER A 111 -52.15 -10.44 -19.50
CA SER A 111 -51.54 -9.19 -19.98
C SER A 111 -51.46 -8.14 -18.87
N HIS A 112 -52.52 -7.99 -18.06
CA HIS A 112 -52.53 -7.09 -16.91
C HIS A 112 -51.51 -7.48 -15.84
N GLN A 113 -51.38 -8.78 -15.55
CA GLN A 113 -50.38 -9.30 -14.61
C GLN A 113 -48.96 -9.02 -15.08
N PHE A 114 -48.67 -9.30 -16.36
CA PHE A 114 -47.38 -9.00 -16.97
C PHE A 114 -47.02 -7.51 -16.87
N LEU A 115 -47.94 -6.61 -17.22
CA LEU A 115 -47.70 -5.17 -17.14
C LEU A 115 -47.54 -4.68 -15.69
N ALA A 116 -48.27 -5.26 -14.74
CA ALA A 116 -48.13 -4.92 -13.32
C ALA A 116 -46.77 -5.34 -12.76
N GLU A 117 -46.23 -6.46 -13.21
CA GLU A 117 -44.88 -6.90 -12.86
C GLU A 117 -43.80 -6.06 -13.54
N ALA A 118 -43.92 -5.81 -14.84
CA ALA A 118 -43.01 -4.94 -15.58
C ALA A 118 -42.89 -3.55 -14.92
N ARG A 119 -44.00 -2.98 -14.43
CA ARG A 119 -44.01 -1.71 -13.67
C ARG A 119 -43.27 -1.81 -12.34
N ARG A 120 -43.30 -2.96 -11.65
CA ARG A 120 -42.52 -3.17 -10.43
C ARG A 120 -41.04 -3.30 -10.76
N LEU A 121 -40.70 -4.02 -11.83
CA LEU A 121 -39.32 -4.20 -12.27
C LEU A 121 -38.70 -2.86 -12.73
N ALA A 122 -39.46 -2.02 -13.42
CA ALA A 122 -39.04 -0.68 -13.83
C ALA A 122 -38.71 0.28 -12.66
N LYS A 123 -39.17 -0.03 -11.43
CA LYS A 123 -38.79 0.73 -10.23
C LYS A 123 -37.45 0.28 -9.66
N VAL A 124 -36.94 -0.88 -10.06
CA VAL A 124 -35.65 -1.41 -9.61
C VAL A 124 -34.53 -0.63 -10.28
N ARG A 125 -33.93 0.32 -9.56
CA ARG A 125 -32.73 1.05 -10.00
C ARG A 125 -31.50 0.45 -9.34
N GLN A 126 -30.75 -0.38 -10.07
CA GLN A 126 -29.48 -0.94 -9.64
C GLN A 126 -28.56 -1.20 -10.83
N GLN A 127 -27.25 -1.07 -10.63
CA GLN A 127 -26.25 -1.29 -11.67
C GLN A 127 -26.21 -2.74 -12.17
N ASN A 128 -26.47 -3.72 -11.29
CA ASN A 128 -26.38 -5.15 -11.60
C ASN A 128 -27.70 -5.75 -12.09
N VAL A 129 -28.68 -4.93 -12.44
CA VAL A 129 -29.99 -5.34 -12.97
C VAL A 129 -30.24 -4.55 -14.25
N VAL A 130 -30.75 -5.22 -15.29
CA VAL A 130 -31.06 -4.55 -16.55
C VAL A 130 -32.12 -3.46 -16.35
N SER A 131 -31.91 -2.29 -16.96
CA SER A 131 -32.87 -1.19 -16.87
C SER A 131 -34.09 -1.47 -17.75
N VAL A 132 -35.30 -1.33 -17.21
CA VAL A 132 -36.55 -1.44 -18.00
C VAL A 132 -36.93 -0.06 -18.53
N TYR A 133 -37.13 0.03 -19.84
CA TYR A 133 -37.57 1.27 -20.49
C TYR A 133 -39.08 1.32 -20.69
N GLY A 134 -39.72 0.17 -20.90
CA GLY A 134 -41.17 0.11 -20.96
C GLY A 134 -41.73 -1.28 -21.19
N ALA A 135 -43.05 -1.36 -21.14
CA ALA A 135 -43.81 -2.56 -21.44
C ALA A 135 -45.16 -2.19 -22.04
N ALA A 136 -45.66 -3.02 -22.94
CA ALA A 136 -46.93 -2.81 -23.62
C ALA A 136 -47.61 -4.15 -23.94
N ALA A 137 -48.92 -4.10 -24.14
CA ALA A 137 -49.70 -5.20 -24.72
C ALA A 137 -50.30 -4.71 -26.04
N GLN A 138 -50.08 -5.44 -27.13
CA GLN A 138 -50.54 -5.10 -28.47
C GLN A 138 -50.77 -6.40 -29.28
N ASP A 139 -51.90 -6.51 -29.98
CA ASP A 139 -52.20 -7.62 -30.91
C ASP A 139 -52.05 -9.01 -30.27
N GLY A 140 -52.59 -9.20 -29.05
CA GLY A 140 -52.48 -10.47 -28.32
C GLY A 140 -51.05 -10.84 -27.89
N ARG A 141 -50.13 -9.86 -27.91
CA ARG A 141 -48.75 -10.02 -27.45
C ARG A 141 -48.45 -9.02 -26.35
N VAL A 142 -47.70 -9.47 -25.35
CA VAL A 142 -47.07 -8.59 -24.36
C VAL A 142 -45.60 -8.43 -24.72
N GLY A 143 -45.09 -7.22 -24.51
CA GLY A 143 -43.71 -6.87 -24.76
C GLY A 143 -43.10 -6.13 -23.57
N LEU A 144 -41.85 -6.45 -23.25
CA LEU A 144 -41.01 -5.75 -22.29
C LEU A 144 -39.73 -5.37 -23.02
N TRP A 145 -39.38 -4.08 -23.04
CA TRP A 145 -38.10 -3.64 -23.60
C TRP A 145 -37.20 -3.04 -22.54
N THR A 146 -35.95 -3.49 -22.59
CA THR A 146 -34.91 -3.18 -21.60
C THR A 146 -33.68 -2.63 -22.30
N GLU A 147 -32.74 -2.17 -21.49
CA GLU A 147 -31.36 -1.92 -21.89
C GLU A 147 -30.81 -3.10 -22.72
N LEU A 148 -30.28 -2.79 -23.90
CA LEU A 148 -29.55 -3.75 -24.73
C LEU A 148 -28.10 -3.81 -24.23
N VAL A 149 -27.82 -4.76 -23.33
CA VAL A 149 -26.48 -4.93 -22.75
C VAL A 149 -25.53 -5.47 -23.83
N ARG A 150 -24.50 -4.68 -24.16
CA ARG A 150 -23.46 -5.08 -25.12
C ARG A 150 -22.35 -5.83 -24.38
N GLY A 151 -22.46 -7.16 -24.36
CA GLY A 151 -21.55 -8.04 -23.65
C GLY A 151 -21.71 -9.49 -24.04
N ARG A 152 -21.11 -10.38 -23.26
CA ARG A 152 -21.25 -11.83 -23.42
C ARG A 152 -21.93 -12.42 -22.20
N SER A 153 -22.66 -13.52 -22.36
CA SER A 153 -23.21 -14.22 -21.20
C SER A 153 -22.09 -14.90 -20.41
N LEU A 154 -22.29 -15.12 -19.11
CA LEU A 154 -21.35 -15.90 -18.33
C LEU A 154 -21.28 -17.36 -18.80
N ALA A 155 -22.31 -17.85 -19.49
CA ALA A 155 -22.27 -19.16 -20.16
C ALA A 155 -21.24 -19.17 -21.30
N ASP A 156 -21.23 -18.13 -22.16
CA ASP A 156 -20.26 -17.99 -23.24
C ASP A 156 -18.84 -17.83 -22.68
N VAL A 157 -18.69 -16.98 -21.65
CA VAL A 157 -17.41 -16.79 -20.96
C VAL A 157 -16.88 -18.11 -20.40
N LEU A 158 -17.74 -18.89 -19.74
CA LEU A 158 -17.37 -20.20 -19.19
C LEU A 158 -17.03 -21.21 -20.28
N ALA A 159 -17.75 -21.21 -21.41
CA ALA A 159 -17.50 -22.11 -22.53
C ALA A 159 -16.15 -21.82 -23.21
N GLU A 160 -15.79 -20.55 -23.35
CA GLU A 160 -14.53 -20.14 -23.99
C GLU A 160 -13.32 -20.23 -23.06
N GLN A 161 -13.44 -19.73 -21.82
CA GLN A 161 -12.31 -19.57 -20.90
C GLN A 161 -12.19 -20.72 -19.90
N GLY A 162 -13.23 -21.54 -19.79
CA GLY A 162 -13.32 -22.53 -18.73
C GLY A 162 -13.53 -21.89 -17.35
N PRO A 163 -13.29 -22.65 -16.28
CA PRO A 163 -13.65 -22.24 -14.93
C PRO A 163 -12.84 -21.02 -14.43
N LEU A 164 -13.52 -20.00 -13.90
CA LEU A 164 -12.98 -18.67 -13.60
C LEU A 164 -12.17 -18.61 -12.29
N PRO A 165 -11.26 -17.63 -12.12
CA PRO A 165 -10.55 -17.39 -10.86
C PRO A 165 -11.48 -17.11 -9.68
N ALA A 166 -11.08 -17.52 -8.47
CA ALA A 166 -11.92 -17.41 -7.27
C ALA A 166 -12.29 -15.96 -6.92
N GLU A 167 -11.36 -15.04 -7.12
CA GLU A 167 -11.56 -13.60 -6.88
C GLU A 167 -12.59 -13.00 -7.84
N GLU A 168 -12.51 -13.36 -9.13
CA GLU A 168 -13.49 -12.94 -10.14
C GLU A 168 -14.89 -13.48 -9.82
N VAL A 169 -15.00 -14.77 -9.46
CA VAL A 169 -16.31 -15.35 -9.08
C VAL A 169 -16.87 -14.72 -7.80
N ALA A 170 -16.01 -14.36 -6.84
CA ALA A 170 -16.45 -13.66 -5.64
C ALA A 170 -17.03 -12.28 -5.97
N GLN A 171 -16.36 -11.53 -6.86
CA GLN A 171 -16.84 -10.23 -7.33
C GLN A 171 -18.18 -10.35 -8.08
N ILE A 172 -18.29 -11.32 -9.00
CA ILE A 172 -19.56 -11.65 -9.67
C ILE A 172 -20.65 -11.98 -8.64
N GLY A 173 -20.33 -12.80 -7.64
CA GLY A 173 -21.27 -13.18 -6.58
C GLY A 173 -21.75 -11.98 -5.76
N ILE A 174 -20.87 -11.04 -5.43
CA ILE A 174 -21.22 -9.79 -4.73
C ILE A 174 -22.16 -8.94 -5.57
N GLU A 175 -21.84 -8.74 -6.85
CA GLU A 175 -22.65 -7.95 -7.80
C GLU A 175 -24.03 -8.55 -8.01
N LEU A 176 -24.12 -9.87 -8.21
CA LEU A 176 -25.39 -10.57 -8.36
C LEU A 176 -26.24 -10.54 -7.07
N CYS A 177 -25.61 -10.67 -5.89
CA CYS A 177 -26.32 -10.52 -4.64
C CYS A 177 -26.92 -9.11 -4.47
N ARG A 178 -26.19 -8.06 -4.88
CA ARG A 178 -26.70 -6.67 -4.87
C ARG A 178 -27.90 -6.51 -5.80
N GLY A 179 -27.81 -7.07 -7.01
CA GLY A 179 -28.91 -7.07 -7.98
C GLY A 179 -30.16 -7.77 -7.43
N LEU A 180 -30.02 -9.02 -6.98
CA LEU A 180 -31.12 -9.80 -6.42
C LEU A 180 -31.73 -9.16 -5.17
N ALA A 181 -30.91 -8.59 -4.27
CA ALA A 181 -31.42 -7.91 -3.08
C ALA A 181 -32.35 -6.76 -3.44
N ALA A 182 -32.04 -6.00 -4.49
CA ALA A 182 -32.90 -4.89 -4.91
C ALA A 182 -34.19 -5.34 -5.59
N VAL A 183 -34.14 -6.45 -6.33
CA VAL A 183 -35.32 -7.10 -6.91
C VAL A 183 -36.25 -7.58 -5.79
N HIS A 184 -35.70 -8.32 -4.83
CA HIS A 184 -36.43 -8.86 -3.67
C HIS A 184 -37.07 -7.75 -2.82
N ARG A 185 -36.39 -6.61 -2.65
CA ARG A 185 -36.93 -5.44 -1.94
C ARG A 185 -38.19 -4.86 -2.59
N HIS A 186 -38.40 -5.09 -3.89
CA HIS A 186 -39.61 -4.67 -4.61
C HIS A 186 -40.68 -5.77 -4.68
N GLY A 187 -40.53 -6.85 -3.91
CA GLY A 187 -41.48 -7.97 -3.88
C GLY A 187 -41.50 -8.75 -5.20
N LEU A 188 -40.36 -8.76 -5.91
CA LEU A 188 -40.14 -9.52 -7.12
C LEU A 188 -39.12 -10.63 -6.85
N THR A 189 -39.16 -11.67 -7.67
CA THR A 189 -38.20 -12.77 -7.72
C THR A 189 -37.67 -12.86 -9.13
N HIS A 190 -36.41 -13.22 -9.33
CA HIS A 190 -35.86 -13.38 -10.67
C HIS A 190 -36.39 -14.65 -11.35
N GLY A 191 -36.42 -15.78 -10.63
CA GLY A 191 -37.02 -17.04 -11.06
C GLY A 191 -36.23 -17.85 -12.09
N ASP A 192 -35.29 -17.24 -12.83
CA ASP A 192 -34.47 -17.92 -13.84
C ASP A 192 -32.98 -17.51 -13.75
N VAL A 193 -32.40 -17.54 -12.55
CA VAL A 193 -30.98 -17.18 -12.37
C VAL A 193 -30.10 -18.28 -12.95
N LYS A 194 -29.38 -17.99 -14.03
CA LYS A 194 -28.44 -18.91 -14.70
C LYS A 194 -27.36 -18.16 -15.48
N ALA A 195 -26.32 -18.86 -15.89
CA ALA A 195 -25.16 -18.26 -16.57
C ALA A 195 -25.53 -17.56 -17.89
N GLU A 196 -26.55 -18.04 -18.58
CA GLU A 196 -27.08 -17.50 -19.83
C GLU A 196 -27.76 -16.14 -19.64
N ASN A 197 -28.36 -15.91 -18.47
CA ASN A 197 -29.10 -14.69 -18.13
C ASN A 197 -28.25 -13.65 -17.39
N VAL A 198 -26.97 -13.94 -17.15
CA VAL A 198 -26.02 -13.00 -16.55
C VAL A 198 -25.05 -12.55 -17.63
N LEU A 199 -25.09 -11.26 -17.93
CA LEU A 199 -24.29 -10.65 -18.99
C LEU A 199 -23.10 -9.90 -18.39
N ARG A 200 -21.94 -10.03 -19.02
CA ARG A 200 -20.72 -9.29 -18.70
C ARG A 200 -20.38 -8.35 -19.85
N GLU A 201 -20.43 -7.06 -19.58
CA GLU A 201 -19.98 -6.03 -20.53
C GLU A 201 -18.46 -5.98 -20.65
N VAL A 202 -17.97 -5.37 -21.74
CA VAL A 202 -16.54 -5.08 -21.94
C VAL A 202 -15.98 -4.19 -20.82
N SER A 203 -16.82 -3.30 -20.26
CA SER A 203 -16.50 -2.45 -19.11
C SER A 203 -16.21 -3.24 -17.82
N GLY A 204 -16.57 -4.52 -17.78
CA GLY A 204 -16.52 -5.37 -16.59
C GLY A 204 -17.80 -5.41 -15.77
N ARG A 205 -18.81 -4.59 -16.10
CA ARG A 205 -20.12 -4.59 -15.42
C ARG A 205 -20.83 -5.93 -15.62
N VAL A 206 -21.28 -6.54 -14.52
CA VAL A 206 -22.15 -7.73 -14.53
C VAL A 206 -23.60 -7.30 -14.37
N VAL A 207 -24.46 -7.75 -15.30
CA VAL A 207 -25.87 -7.38 -15.36
C VAL A 207 -26.74 -8.64 -15.35
N LEU A 208 -27.67 -8.70 -14.42
CA LEU A 208 -28.73 -9.70 -14.41
C LEU A 208 -29.83 -9.27 -15.39
N ALA A 209 -30.00 -10.07 -16.43
CA ALA A 209 -30.97 -9.87 -17.51
C ALA A 209 -32.00 -11.00 -17.53
N ASP A 210 -33.00 -10.89 -18.40
CA ASP A 210 -34.01 -11.93 -18.62
C ASP A 210 -34.72 -12.39 -17.35
N PHE A 211 -35.34 -11.43 -16.67
CA PHE A 211 -36.32 -11.71 -15.63
C PHE A 211 -37.39 -12.65 -16.21
N GLY A 212 -37.46 -13.84 -15.61
CA GLY A 212 -38.57 -14.76 -15.85
C GLY A 212 -39.77 -14.07 -15.25
N THR A 213 -40.53 -13.34 -16.07
CA THR A 213 -41.73 -12.61 -15.65
C THR A 213 -42.58 -13.58 -14.85
N ALA A 214 -42.57 -13.32 -13.55
CA ALA A 214 -42.93 -14.18 -12.46
C ALA A 214 -44.42 -14.52 -12.52
N ARG A 215 -44.69 -15.76 -12.15
CA ARG A 215 -45.95 -16.50 -12.30
C ARG A 215 -46.18 -16.88 -13.75
N GLU A 216 -45.94 -18.16 -13.99
CA GLU A 216 -46.62 -18.94 -15.00
C GLU A 216 -47.99 -18.35 -15.27
N LEU A 217 -48.09 -17.69 -16.42
CA LEU A 217 -49.34 -17.28 -17.01
C LEU A 217 -50.04 -18.57 -17.45
N GLY A 218 -50.64 -19.27 -16.49
CA GLY A 218 -51.27 -20.57 -16.67
C GLY A 218 -51.93 -21.06 -15.40
N CYS A 219 -53.27 -21.14 -15.42
CA CYS A 219 -54.00 -22.03 -14.54
C CYS A 219 -53.46 -23.46 -14.70
N GLY A 220 -52.61 -23.93 -13.78
CA GLY A 220 -52.31 -25.35 -13.62
C GLY A 220 -51.37 -25.99 -14.65
N THR A 221 -50.58 -25.24 -15.41
CA THR A 221 -49.51 -25.84 -16.24
C THR A 221 -48.30 -26.15 -15.36
N ARG A 222 -48.01 -27.44 -15.15
CA ARG A 222 -46.77 -27.89 -14.51
C ARG A 222 -45.58 -27.24 -15.21
N PHE A 223 -44.69 -26.65 -14.44
CA PHE A 223 -43.35 -26.29 -14.86
C PHE A 223 -42.70 -27.51 -15.53
N GLU A 224 -42.44 -27.46 -16.84
CA GLU A 224 -41.63 -28.47 -17.54
C GLU A 224 -40.22 -27.94 -17.72
N PRO A 225 -39.24 -28.40 -16.92
CA PRO A 225 -37.87 -27.94 -17.04
C PRO A 225 -37.26 -28.32 -18.40
N ILE A 226 -36.74 -27.35 -19.14
CA ILE A 226 -35.87 -27.61 -20.32
C ILE A 226 -34.56 -28.22 -19.82
N SER A 227 -34.02 -29.20 -20.56
CA SER A 227 -32.86 -30.02 -20.19
C SER A 227 -31.67 -29.28 -19.55
N GLY A 228 -31.35 -28.05 -19.99
CA GLY A 228 -30.24 -27.26 -19.43
C GLY A 228 -30.58 -26.38 -18.22
N THR A 229 -31.85 -26.00 -18.03
CA THR A 229 -32.30 -25.13 -16.91
C THR A 229 -32.50 -25.91 -15.62
N ARG A 230 -32.68 -27.24 -15.71
CA ARG A 230 -33.00 -28.13 -14.57
C ARG A 230 -31.96 -28.04 -13.45
N HIS A 231 -30.68 -27.97 -13.81
CA HIS A 231 -29.59 -27.97 -12.85
C HIS A 231 -29.55 -26.73 -11.94
N TYR A 232 -30.28 -25.66 -12.26
CA TYR A 232 -30.40 -24.46 -11.43
C TYR A 232 -31.65 -24.46 -10.54
N LEU A 233 -32.56 -25.43 -10.72
CA LEU A 233 -33.81 -25.47 -9.97
C LEU A 233 -33.55 -25.84 -8.52
N ALA A 234 -34.13 -25.07 -7.61
CA ALA A 234 -34.13 -25.41 -6.21
C ALA A 234 -35.05 -26.62 -5.94
N PRO A 235 -34.73 -27.50 -4.97
CA PRO A 235 -35.52 -28.70 -4.69
C PRO A 235 -37.00 -28.43 -4.45
N GLU A 236 -37.32 -27.34 -3.74
CA GLU A 236 -38.71 -26.96 -3.46
C GLU A 236 -39.52 -26.62 -4.73
N MET A 237 -38.87 -26.12 -5.79
CA MET A 237 -39.56 -25.89 -7.08
C MET A 237 -39.84 -27.20 -7.82
N LEU A 238 -39.05 -28.25 -7.58
CA LEU A 238 -39.35 -29.61 -8.08
C LEU A 238 -40.56 -30.22 -7.35
N ASP A 239 -40.86 -29.74 -6.13
CA ASP A 239 -42.06 -30.09 -5.37
C ASP A 239 -43.29 -29.28 -5.84
N GLY A 240 -43.12 -28.34 -6.77
CA GLY A 240 -44.17 -27.48 -7.29
C GLY A 240 -44.40 -26.19 -6.48
N GLU A 241 -43.53 -25.88 -5.52
CA GLU A 241 -43.58 -24.60 -4.82
C GLU A 241 -43.22 -23.44 -5.76
N PRO A 242 -43.85 -22.26 -5.59
CA PRO A 242 -43.56 -21.11 -6.43
C PRO A 242 -42.15 -20.57 -6.17
N SER A 243 -41.60 -19.86 -7.16
CA SER A 243 -40.32 -19.17 -7.00
C SER A 243 -40.35 -18.16 -5.86
N SER A 244 -39.23 -18.07 -5.14
CA SER A 244 -39.07 -17.23 -3.96
C SER A 244 -37.66 -16.62 -3.89
N ALA A 245 -37.42 -15.75 -2.93
CA ALA A 245 -36.07 -15.24 -2.69
C ALA A 245 -35.06 -16.35 -2.34
N ALA A 246 -35.53 -17.45 -1.74
CA ALA A 246 -34.71 -18.60 -1.40
C ALA A 246 -34.35 -19.45 -2.64
N THR A 247 -35.25 -19.54 -3.64
CA THR A 247 -34.98 -20.26 -4.88
C THR A 247 -33.95 -19.50 -5.73
N ASP A 248 -34.03 -18.17 -5.79
CA ASP A 248 -33.02 -17.33 -6.45
C ASP A 248 -31.64 -17.48 -5.79
N GLN A 249 -31.60 -17.56 -4.46
CA GLN A 249 -30.36 -17.80 -3.72
C GLN A 249 -29.74 -19.16 -4.04
N TYR A 250 -30.54 -20.22 -4.15
CA TYR A 250 -30.06 -21.54 -4.53
C TYR A 250 -29.46 -21.53 -5.93
N ALA A 251 -30.20 -20.98 -6.89
CA ALA A 251 -29.76 -20.85 -8.28
C ALA A 251 -28.48 -20.02 -8.41
N LEU A 252 -28.32 -18.95 -7.62
CA LEU A 252 -27.05 -18.22 -7.50
C LEU A 252 -25.92 -19.10 -6.95
N GLY A 253 -26.19 -19.93 -5.94
CA GLY A 253 -25.24 -20.90 -5.43
C GLY A 253 -24.76 -21.87 -6.50
N VAL A 254 -25.69 -22.39 -7.33
CA VAL A 254 -25.38 -23.27 -8.47
C VAL A 254 -24.51 -22.53 -9.49
N LEU A 255 -24.89 -21.30 -9.84
CA LEU A 255 -24.12 -20.46 -10.76
C LEU A 255 -22.69 -20.26 -10.28
N LEU A 256 -22.48 -19.81 -9.04
CA LEU A 256 -21.13 -19.57 -8.52
C LEU A 256 -20.31 -20.87 -8.43
N TYR A 257 -20.94 -21.99 -8.05
CA TYR A 257 -20.29 -23.30 -8.08
C TYR A 257 -19.83 -23.65 -9.49
N ARG A 258 -20.70 -23.45 -10.49
CA ARG A 258 -20.40 -23.76 -11.89
C ARG A 258 -19.31 -22.87 -12.46
N LEU A 259 -19.30 -21.58 -12.14
CA LEU A 259 -18.22 -20.68 -12.56
C LEU A 259 -16.86 -21.10 -11.99
N LEU A 260 -16.83 -21.61 -10.75
CA LEU A 260 -15.59 -22.07 -10.10
C LEU A 260 -15.09 -23.40 -10.63
N THR A 261 -15.97 -24.30 -11.05
CA THR A 261 -15.61 -25.70 -11.32
C THR A 261 -15.79 -26.11 -12.78
N GLY A 262 -16.58 -25.35 -13.55
CA GLY A 262 -17.08 -25.73 -14.88
C GLY A 262 -18.18 -26.78 -14.86
N GLN A 263 -18.55 -27.29 -13.69
CA GLN A 263 -19.47 -28.41 -13.51
C GLN A 263 -20.66 -27.99 -12.65
N TYR A 264 -21.78 -28.69 -12.77
CA TYR A 264 -22.89 -28.49 -11.84
C TYR A 264 -22.60 -29.18 -10.50
N PRO A 265 -23.21 -28.70 -9.37
CA PRO A 265 -23.00 -29.31 -8.06
C PRO A 265 -23.41 -30.79 -8.00
N TYR A 266 -24.49 -31.14 -8.70
CA TYR A 266 -25.04 -32.48 -8.80
C TYR A 266 -24.94 -32.96 -10.25
N ALA A 267 -24.30 -34.11 -10.45
CA ALA A 267 -24.27 -34.80 -11.75
C ALA A 267 -25.51 -35.69 -11.83
N ALA A 268 -26.41 -35.38 -12.75
CA ALA A 268 -27.61 -36.18 -12.96
C ALA A 268 -28.06 -36.10 -14.42
N ASP A 269 -28.34 -37.26 -14.99
CA ASP A 269 -28.75 -37.41 -16.39
C ASP A 269 -30.26 -37.20 -16.59
N ASP A 270 -31.04 -37.28 -15.50
CA ASP A 270 -32.48 -37.04 -15.48
C ASP A 270 -32.94 -36.32 -14.19
N LEU A 271 -34.22 -35.92 -14.16
CA LEU A 271 -34.81 -35.16 -13.05
C LEU A 271 -34.90 -35.96 -11.75
N ASP A 272 -35.17 -37.26 -11.83
CA ASP A 272 -35.33 -38.11 -10.64
C ASP A 272 -33.98 -38.40 -9.99
N ALA A 273 -32.94 -38.62 -10.80
CA ALA A 273 -31.55 -38.73 -10.38
C ALA A 273 -31.06 -37.41 -9.77
N MET A 274 -31.41 -36.26 -10.36
CA MET A 274 -31.06 -34.94 -9.84
C MET A 274 -31.68 -34.72 -8.47
N ARG A 275 -32.98 -34.98 -8.34
CA ARG A 275 -33.71 -34.88 -7.07
C ARG A 275 -33.14 -35.80 -6.00
N SER A 276 -32.82 -37.03 -6.38
CA SER A 276 -32.20 -38.02 -5.47
C SER A 276 -30.82 -37.57 -4.99
N ALA A 277 -30.00 -37.02 -5.89
CA ALA A 277 -28.67 -36.51 -5.55
C ALA A 277 -28.75 -35.25 -4.65
N GLU A 278 -29.71 -34.36 -4.90
CA GLU A 278 -29.98 -33.18 -4.08
C GLU A 278 -30.43 -33.56 -2.67
N LEU A 279 -31.40 -34.48 -2.55
CA LEU A 279 -31.90 -34.98 -1.26
C LEU A 279 -30.81 -35.70 -0.45
N ALA A 280 -29.94 -36.45 -1.13
CA ALA A 280 -28.80 -37.12 -0.51
C ALA A 280 -27.64 -36.16 -0.19
N GLU A 281 -27.73 -34.89 -0.58
CA GLU A 281 -26.66 -33.91 -0.53
C GLU A 281 -25.35 -34.41 -1.17
N ALA A 282 -25.46 -35.24 -2.21
CA ALA A 282 -24.36 -35.95 -2.86
C ALA A 282 -23.53 -35.06 -3.82
N ARG A 283 -23.44 -33.76 -3.52
CA ARG A 283 -22.62 -32.82 -4.28
C ARG A 283 -21.14 -33.04 -4.00
N LYS A 284 -20.29 -32.79 -5.00
CA LYS A 284 -18.84 -32.72 -4.77
C LYS A 284 -18.51 -31.43 -3.98
N PRO A 285 -17.78 -31.51 -2.85
CA PRO A 285 -17.37 -30.31 -2.12
C PRO A 285 -16.49 -29.38 -2.99
N LEU A 286 -16.70 -28.07 -2.89
CA LEU A 286 -15.98 -27.08 -3.71
C LEU A 286 -14.47 -27.16 -3.54
N ARG A 287 -14.01 -27.45 -2.31
CA ARG A 287 -12.57 -27.57 -2.01
C ARG A 287 -11.95 -28.86 -2.49
N GLU A 288 -12.74 -29.87 -2.82
CA GLU A 288 -12.23 -31.06 -3.52
C GLU A 288 -12.10 -30.80 -5.02
N ALA A 289 -13.03 -30.03 -5.60
CA ALA A 289 -12.93 -29.61 -7.00
C ALA A 289 -11.85 -28.53 -7.22
N ARG A 290 -11.66 -27.64 -6.25
CA ARG A 290 -10.74 -26.49 -6.28
C ARG A 290 -10.03 -26.31 -4.92
N PRO A 291 -8.94 -27.05 -4.66
CA PRO A 291 -8.25 -27.07 -3.36
C PRO A 291 -7.73 -25.72 -2.86
N THR A 292 -7.45 -24.79 -3.78
CA THR A 292 -6.95 -23.45 -3.49
C THR A 292 -8.02 -22.49 -2.95
N LEU A 293 -9.30 -22.88 -2.96
CA LEU A 293 -10.38 -22.05 -2.42
C LEU A 293 -10.30 -21.91 -0.90
N SER A 294 -10.54 -20.68 -0.43
CA SER A 294 -10.66 -20.40 0.99
C SER A 294 -11.86 -21.17 1.58
N ARG A 295 -11.70 -21.67 2.80
CA ARG A 295 -12.78 -22.40 3.50
C ARG A 295 -14.01 -21.53 3.73
N ALA A 296 -13.80 -20.25 3.97
CA ALA A 296 -14.89 -19.29 4.15
C ALA A 296 -15.70 -19.12 2.86
N PHE A 297 -15.02 -18.98 1.70
CA PHE A 297 -15.71 -18.74 0.44
C PHE A 297 -16.47 -19.98 -0.04
N ALA A 298 -15.84 -21.15 0.03
CA ALA A 298 -16.50 -22.42 -0.27
C ALA A 298 -17.76 -22.62 0.58
N ARG A 299 -17.69 -22.38 1.89
CA ARG A 299 -18.85 -22.47 2.80
C ARG A 299 -19.95 -21.46 2.47
N ALA A 300 -19.59 -20.25 2.04
CA ALA A 300 -20.58 -19.24 1.67
C ALA A 300 -21.42 -19.70 0.47
N ILE A 301 -20.80 -20.34 -0.52
CA ILE A 301 -21.51 -20.89 -1.69
C ILE A 301 -22.26 -22.16 -1.32
N GLU A 302 -21.62 -23.12 -0.67
CA GLU A 302 -22.21 -24.42 -0.30
C GLU A 302 -23.42 -24.28 0.62
N ARG A 303 -23.45 -23.26 1.49
CA ARG A 303 -24.62 -22.98 2.33
C ARG A 303 -25.83 -22.54 1.50
N ALA A 304 -25.65 -21.82 0.40
CA ALA A 304 -26.74 -21.46 -0.50
C ALA A 304 -27.35 -22.69 -1.21
N LEU A 305 -26.58 -23.76 -1.34
CA LEU A 305 -26.97 -25.03 -1.96
C LEU A 305 -27.64 -26.03 -1.01
N ALA A 306 -27.96 -25.63 0.23
CA ALA A 306 -28.66 -26.51 1.15
C ALA A 306 -30.06 -26.87 0.60
N PRO A 307 -30.46 -28.15 0.59
CA PRO A 307 -31.77 -28.53 0.07
C PRO A 307 -32.93 -27.85 0.79
N ASP A 308 -32.86 -27.80 2.12
CA ASP A 308 -33.82 -27.09 2.96
C ASP A 308 -33.55 -25.57 2.90
N PRO A 309 -34.51 -24.74 2.43
CA PRO A 309 -34.40 -23.29 2.39
C PRO A 309 -34.04 -22.66 3.75
N ALA A 310 -34.50 -23.23 4.87
CA ALA A 310 -34.22 -22.71 6.21
C ALA A 310 -32.75 -22.88 6.63
N ARG A 311 -32.02 -23.82 6.02
CA ARG A 311 -30.58 -24.04 6.26
C ARG A 311 -29.68 -23.15 5.40
N ARG A 312 -30.24 -22.43 4.43
CA ARG A 312 -29.50 -21.49 3.58
C ARG A 312 -29.10 -20.23 4.37
N HIS A 313 -28.66 -19.17 3.68
CA HIS A 313 -28.47 -17.89 4.38
C HIS A 313 -29.83 -17.24 4.57
N ALA A 314 -29.99 -16.38 5.59
CA ALA A 314 -31.26 -15.69 5.86
C ALA A 314 -31.80 -14.86 4.68
N GLY A 315 -30.96 -14.57 3.69
CA GLY A 315 -31.31 -13.99 2.39
C GLY A 315 -30.05 -13.69 1.57
N VAL A 316 -30.22 -13.15 0.37
CA VAL A 316 -29.10 -12.80 -0.53
C VAL A 316 -28.14 -11.76 0.07
N LEU A 317 -28.62 -10.86 0.94
CA LEU A 317 -27.75 -9.92 1.67
C LEU A 317 -26.85 -10.62 2.70
N ALA A 318 -27.35 -11.65 3.38
CA ALA A 318 -26.53 -12.43 4.31
C ALA A 318 -25.47 -13.25 3.54
N MET A 319 -25.84 -13.77 2.37
CA MET A 319 -24.89 -14.41 1.45
C MET A 319 -23.82 -13.43 0.95
N LEU A 320 -24.20 -12.21 0.56
CA LEU A 320 -23.28 -11.14 0.18
C LEU A 320 -22.24 -10.90 1.27
N VAL A 321 -22.68 -10.69 2.52
CA VAL A 321 -21.79 -10.46 3.66
C VAL A 321 -20.86 -11.65 3.90
N ALA A 322 -21.36 -12.88 3.72
CA ALA A 322 -20.53 -14.09 3.83
C ALA A 322 -19.45 -14.14 2.73
N ILE A 323 -19.78 -13.76 1.49
CA ILE A 323 -18.82 -13.69 0.39
C ILE A 323 -17.80 -12.57 0.64
N GLU A 324 -18.23 -11.35 0.98
CA GLU A 324 -17.32 -10.23 1.26
C GLU A 324 -16.35 -10.56 2.40
N ASN A 325 -16.83 -11.16 3.49
CA ASN A 325 -15.97 -11.58 4.60
C ASN A 325 -14.99 -12.70 4.21
N SER A 326 -15.31 -13.50 3.20
CA SER A 326 -14.41 -14.55 2.70
C SER A 326 -13.26 -14.01 1.85
N GLN A 327 -13.41 -12.80 1.30
CA GLN A 327 -12.38 -12.11 0.52
C GLN A 327 -11.43 -11.27 1.39
N ARG A 328 -11.84 -10.95 2.61
CA ARG A 328 -10.94 -10.28 3.55
C ARG A 328 -9.74 -11.19 3.80
N PRO A 329 -8.50 -10.69 3.67
CA PRO A 329 -7.33 -11.49 4.01
C PRO A 329 -7.56 -11.99 5.43
N HIS A 330 -7.53 -13.31 5.61
CA HIS A 330 -7.47 -13.87 6.94
C HIS A 330 -6.27 -13.18 7.60
N ARG A 331 -6.52 -12.30 8.58
CA ARG A 331 -5.49 -11.89 9.52
C ARG A 331 -5.01 -13.21 10.09
N LEU A 332 -3.85 -13.68 9.64
CA LEU A 332 -3.28 -14.93 10.12
C LEU A 332 -3.33 -14.81 11.64
N ASN A 333 -4.09 -15.72 12.26
CA ASN A 333 -4.27 -15.76 13.71
C ASN A 333 -2.90 -15.58 14.36
N GLY A 334 -2.84 -14.78 15.43
CA GLY A 334 -1.60 -14.35 16.09
C GLY A 334 -0.60 -15.47 16.44
N LEU A 335 -1.00 -16.74 16.30
CA LEU A 335 -0.14 -17.92 16.33
C LEU A 335 1.01 -17.90 15.31
N HIS A 336 0.82 -17.42 14.07
CA HIS A 336 1.93 -17.38 13.09
C HIS A 336 2.94 -16.28 13.41
N TRP A 337 2.47 -15.11 13.89
CA TRP A 337 3.36 -14.07 14.41
C TRP A 337 4.02 -14.46 15.72
N ALA A 338 3.33 -15.20 16.59
CA ALA A 338 3.91 -15.75 17.81
C ALA A 338 4.98 -16.81 17.52
N LEU A 339 4.77 -17.67 16.51
CA LEU A 339 5.76 -18.67 16.08
C LEU A 339 6.97 -17.99 15.41
N ALA A 340 6.74 -16.99 14.56
CA ALA A 340 7.81 -16.19 13.96
C ALA A 340 8.59 -15.42 15.04
N ALA A 341 7.90 -14.82 16.02
CA ALA A 341 8.54 -14.16 17.15
C ALA A 341 9.31 -15.13 18.04
N ALA A 342 8.81 -16.36 18.25
CA ALA A 342 9.51 -17.41 19.01
C ALA A 342 10.76 -17.91 18.28
N ILE A 343 10.72 -18.04 16.95
CA ILE A 343 11.88 -18.42 16.13
C ILE A 343 12.92 -17.29 16.15
N VAL A 344 12.49 -16.03 15.99
CA VAL A 344 13.38 -14.87 16.10
C VAL A 344 13.99 -14.77 17.50
N ALA A 345 13.21 -15.03 18.57
CA ALA A 345 13.70 -15.06 19.94
C ALA A 345 14.69 -16.21 20.19
N ALA A 346 14.46 -17.40 19.62
CA ALA A 346 15.37 -18.55 19.72
C ALA A 346 16.67 -18.31 18.95
N ILE A 347 16.61 -17.68 17.76
CA ILE A 347 17.79 -17.27 16.99
C ILE A 347 18.55 -16.16 17.72
N ALA A 348 17.85 -15.20 18.32
CA ALA A 348 18.45 -14.14 19.12
C ALA A 348 19.14 -14.69 20.39
N ALA A 349 18.50 -15.66 21.07
CA ALA A 349 19.08 -16.34 22.23
C ALA A 349 20.29 -17.21 21.87
N GLY A 350 20.22 -17.93 20.74
CA GLY A 350 21.34 -18.70 20.21
C GLY A 350 22.51 -17.83 19.71
N GLY A 351 22.20 -16.66 19.15
CA GLY A 351 23.20 -15.68 18.70
C GLY A 351 23.85 -14.87 19.83
N TYR A 352 23.21 -14.75 20.99
CA TYR A 352 23.76 -14.03 22.14
C TYR A 352 24.88 -14.81 22.85
N ALA A 353 24.84 -16.15 22.80
CA ALA A 353 25.82 -17.01 23.47
C ALA A 353 27.19 -17.11 22.76
N LEU A 354 27.33 -16.58 21.53
CA LEU A 354 28.52 -16.73 20.69
C LEU A 354 29.07 -15.39 20.14
N ARG A 355 28.90 -14.27 20.86
CA ARG A 355 29.60 -13.03 20.49
C ARG A 355 31.02 -13.00 21.07
N PRO A 356 32.07 -12.84 20.25
CA PRO A 356 33.38 -12.46 20.75
C PRO A 356 33.28 -11.03 21.32
N VAL A 357 33.73 -10.85 22.57
CA VAL A 357 33.86 -9.53 23.19
C VAL A 357 34.82 -8.70 22.34
N ALA A 358 34.36 -7.57 21.79
CA ALA A 358 35.23 -6.65 21.08
C ALA A 358 36.35 -6.18 22.05
N PRO A 359 37.64 -6.25 21.67
CA PRO A 359 38.71 -5.89 22.58
C PRO A 359 38.57 -4.42 23.01
N GLN A 360 38.80 -4.12 24.28
CA GLN A 360 38.70 -2.76 24.84
C GLN A 360 39.83 -1.85 24.32
N LEU A 361 39.56 -0.55 24.16
CA LEU A 361 40.59 0.46 23.93
C LEU A 361 41.44 0.62 25.20
N ASN A 362 42.73 0.30 25.10
CA ASN A 362 43.70 0.46 26.18
C ASN A 362 44.73 1.51 25.79
N VAL A 363 44.79 2.58 26.57
CA VAL A 363 45.68 3.72 26.38
C VAL A 363 46.48 3.91 27.67
N ASP A 364 47.80 3.87 27.57
CA ASP A 364 48.72 4.21 28.65
C ASP A 364 49.33 5.58 28.34
N ALA A 365 49.14 6.55 29.24
CA ALA A 365 49.60 7.91 29.07
C ALA A 365 50.23 8.41 30.38
N ALA A 366 51.33 9.15 30.26
CA ALA A 366 52.04 9.71 31.41
C ALA A 366 52.71 11.03 31.06
N PHE A 367 52.62 11.99 31.97
CA PHE A 367 53.36 13.24 31.89
C PHE A 367 54.79 13.07 32.39
N TYR A 368 55.70 13.82 31.78
CA TYR A 368 57.10 13.89 32.16
C TYR A 368 57.55 15.34 32.25
N ARG A 369 58.41 15.64 33.22
CA ARG A 369 59.11 16.91 33.37
C ARG A 369 60.55 16.77 32.90
N ASP A 370 61.00 17.70 32.06
CA ASP A 370 62.39 17.79 31.63
C ASP A 370 63.22 18.58 32.67
N GLY A 371 64.15 17.90 33.35
CA GLY A 371 65.06 18.53 34.32
C GLY A 371 66.54 18.44 33.93
N ALA A 372 67.42 19.13 34.66
CA ALA A 372 68.86 19.15 34.39
C ALA A 372 69.57 17.78 34.52
N ARG A 373 68.94 16.80 35.19
CA ARG A 373 69.48 15.43 35.40
C ARG A 373 68.77 14.35 34.58
N GLY A 374 67.84 14.71 33.70
CA GLY A 374 67.05 13.78 32.89
C GLY A 374 65.55 14.02 33.00
N ARG A 375 64.76 13.10 32.41
CA ARG A 375 63.30 13.16 32.41
C ARG A 375 62.73 12.48 33.65
N GLU A 376 61.85 13.17 34.35
CA GLU A 376 61.14 12.68 35.54
C GLU A 376 59.68 12.40 35.19
N ARG A 377 59.16 11.20 35.49
CA ARG A 377 57.74 10.88 35.29
C ARG A 377 56.91 11.55 36.39
N LEU A 378 55.92 12.35 36.01
CA LEU A 378 54.97 12.96 36.91
C LEU A 378 53.83 11.97 37.20
N VAL A 379 53.53 11.80 38.49
CA VAL A 379 52.35 11.09 38.96
C VAL A 379 51.27 12.10 39.31
N ASP A 380 50.00 11.70 39.23
CA ASP A 380 48.88 12.55 39.62
C ASP A 380 49.09 13.13 41.04
N GLY A 381 48.91 14.44 41.20
CA GLY A 381 49.21 15.18 42.42
C GLY A 381 50.67 15.64 42.60
N ALA A 382 51.58 15.36 41.65
CA ALA A 382 52.95 15.87 41.69
C ALA A 382 53.02 17.40 41.53
N THR A 383 53.90 18.06 42.30
CA THR A 383 54.03 19.52 42.25
C THR A 383 54.84 20.01 41.05
N ILE A 384 54.29 20.99 40.33
CA ILE A 384 54.96 21.71 39.24
C ILE A 384 55.38 23.12 39.69
N GLU A 385 56.43 23.66 39.06
CA GLU A 385 56.96 25.00 39.31
C GLU A 385 56.95 25.84 38.02
N LEU A 386 56.90 27.16 38.17
CA LEU A 386 56.94 28.09 37.04
C LEU A 386 58.25 27.92 36.25
N GLY A 387 58.13 27.67 34.96
CA GLY A 387 59.23 27.38 34.05
C GLY A 387 59.46 25.89 33.77
N ASP A 388 58.77 24.97 34.46
CA ASP A 388 58.84 23.53 34.19
C ASP A 388 58.43 23.21 32.75
N ARG A 389 59.15 22.28 32.12
CA ARG A 389 58.89 21.81 30.76
C ARG A 389 58.26 20.43 30.78
N LEU A 390 57.01 20.35 30.35
CA LEU A 390 56.16 19.18 30.38
C LEU A 390 56.02 18.54 28.98
N ARG A 391 55.98 17.20 28.97
CA ARG A 391 55.71 16.36 27.80
C ARG A 391 54.75 15.25 28.17
N LEU A 392 53.90 14.85 27.24
CA LEU A 392 53.03 13.68 27.41
C LEU A 392 53.55 12.54 26.53
N GLU A 393 53.88 11.40 27.12
CA GLU A 393 54.09 10.16 26.37
C GLU A 393 52.84 9.31 26.44
N LEU A 394 52.43 8.73 25.31
CA LEU A 394 51.29 7.83 25.25
C LEU A 394 51.52 6.63 24.32
N SER A 395 50.84 5.53 24.61
CA SER A 395 50.77 4.37 23.72
C SER A 395 49.37 3.77 23.73
N SER A 396 48.95 3.22 22.60
CA SER A 396 47.63 2.61 22.46
C SER A 396 47.72 1.26 21.75
N ASN A 397 46.80 0.36 22.13
CA ASN A 397 46.64 -0.94 21.50
C ASN A 397 45.95 -0.88 20.13
N ARG A 398 45.40 0.27 19.71
CA ARG A 398 44.79 0.50 18.39
C ARG A 398 44.88 1.95 17.95
N ARG A 399 44.55 2.20 16.68
CA ARG A 399 44.53 3.54 16.11
C ARG A 399 43.57 4.41 16.93
N THR A 400 44.04 5.55 17.42
CA THR A 400 43.34 6.31 18.47
C THR A 400 43.32 7.79 18.14
N TRP A 401 42.14 8.40 18.24
CA TRP A 401 41.93 9.84 18.25
C TRP A 401 42.20 10.36 19.65
N LEU A 402 43.13 11.31 19.79
CA LEU A 402 43.57 11.84 21.06
C LEU A 402 43.32 13.34 21.13
N TYR A 403 42.84 13.81 22.27
CA TYR A 403 42.62 15.22 22.55
C TYR A 403 43.21 15.52 23.93
N VAL A 404 44.07 16.54 24.01
CA VAL A 404 44.70 16.96 25.27
C VAL A 404 44.31 18.40 25.53
N LEU A 405 43.66 18.62 26.66
CA LEU A 405 43.16 19.91 27.11
C LEU A 405 43.76 20.23 28.47
N ASN A 406 44.07 21.50 28.72
CA ASN A 406 44.42 22.00 30.04
C ASN A 406 43.33 22.94 30.55
N ASP A 407 42.91 22.71 31.79
CA ASP A 407 42.02 23.57 32.54
C ASP A 407 42.77 24.05 33.80
N ASP A 408 43.16 25.32 33.77
CA ASP A 408 43.83 26.06 34.84
C ASP A 408 42.83 26.85 35.70
N GLY A 409 41.52 26.60 35.54
CA GLY A 409 40.44 27.33 36.21
C GLY A 409 40.06 28.66 35.55
N SER A 410 40.63 28.95 34.37
CA SER A 410 40.27 30.07 33.50
C SER A 410 38.91 29.86 32.80
N ILE A 411 38.48 30.81 31.97
CA ILE A 411 37.12 30.86 31.41
C ILE A 411 36.92 29.80 30.31
N ALA A 412 37.98 29.39 29.60
CA ALA A 412 37.92 28.40 28.53
C ALA A 412 39.17 27.49 28.58
N PRO A 413 39.02 26.18 28.35
CA PRO A 413 40.16 25.27 28.40
C PRO A 413 41.13 25.52 27.24
N THR A 414 42.42 25.38 27.53
CA THR A 414 43.48 25.53 26.54
C THR A 414 43.69 24.21 25.80
N VAL A 415 43.63 24.25 24.46
CA VAL A 415 43.80 23.04 23.64
C VAL A 415 45.27 22.78 23.36
N LEU A 416 45.82 21.73 23.96
CA LEU A 416 47.22 21.35 23.83
C LEU A 416 47.48 20.33 22.71
N PHE A 417 46.47 19.57 22.31
CA PHE A 417 46.54 18.64 21.17
C PHE A 417 45.12 18.33 20.64
N PRO A 418 44.89 18.25 19.30
CA PRO A 418 45.88 18.33 18.20
C PRO A 418 46.21 19.76 17.79
N LEU A 419 47.48 20.14 17.65
CA LEU A 419 47.87 21.51 17.25
C LEU A 419 47.99 21.64 15.72
N PRO A 420 47.51 22.75 15.09
CA PRO A 420 47.66 22.97 13.66
C PRO A 420 49.13 23.01 13.22
N GLY A 421 49.49 22.25 12.18
CA GLY A 421 50.84 22.27 11.60
C GLY A 421 51.92 21.53 12.38
N ILE A 422 51.62 20.96 13.55
CA ILE A 422 52.57 20.22 14.40
C ILE A 422 52.29 18.71 14.30
N GLN A 423 53.35 17.91 14.16
CA GLN A 423 53.26 16.44 14.15
C GLN A 423 53.47 15.87 15.56
N PRO A 424 52.76 14.80 15.96
CA PRO A 424 51.87 13.97 15.14
C PRO A 424 50.46 14.55 14.98
N VAL A 425 49.73 14.17 13.93
CA VAL A 425 48.31 14.53 13.75
C VAL A 425 47.39 13.38 14.12
N ASN A 426 46.17 13.70 14.56
CA ASN A 426 45.13 12.69 14.73
C ASN A 426 44.77 12.03 13.40
N PRO A 427 44.40 10.73 13.41
CA PRO A 427 44.52 9.79 14.53
C PRO A 427 45.94 9.18 14.67
N LEU A 428 46.34 8.93 15.91
CA LEU A 428 47.63 8.33 16.25
C LEU A 428 47.66 6.82 15.95
N GLY A 429 48.80 6.33 15.47
CA GLY A 429 49.04 4.90 15.21
C GLY A 429 49.14 4.06 16.50
N HIS A 430 49.04 2.74 16.37
CA HIS A 430 49.10 1.79 17.50
C HIS A 430 50.45 1.09 17.59
N GLY A 431 50.78 0.54 18.76
CA GLY A 431 52.00 -0.24 18.97
C GLY A 431 53.31 0.57 18.96
N VAL A 432 53.22 1.90 18.92
CA VAL A 432 54.35 2.84 19.01
C VAL A 432 54.04 3.85 20.11
N ARG A 433 55.09 4.30 20.82
CA ARG A 433 54.97 5.35 21.83
C ARG A 433 55.05 6.73 21.15
N TRP A 434 54.01 7.52 21.32
CA TRP A 434 53.95 8.89 20.84
C TRP A 434 54.33 9.86 21.93
N GLN A 435 54.93 10.98 21.53
CA GLN A 435 55.32 12.07 22.42
C GLN A 435 54.67 13.36 21.94
N LEU A 436 53.99 14.05 22.85
CA LEU A 436 53.31 15.32 22.60
C LEU A 436 53.95 16.46 23.41
N PRO A 437 53.94 17.70 22.90
CA PRO A 437 53.30 18.18 21.65
C PRO A 437 53.96 17.71 20.35
N GLY A 438 55.11 17.04 20.43
CA GLY A 438 55.75 16.37 19.31
C GLY A 438 56.86 17.21 18.70
N LYS A 439 56.85 17.39 17.37
CA LYS A 439 57.91 18.10 16.64
C LYS A 439 57.32 19.08 15.62
N ASP A 440 57.95 20.24 15.52
CA ASP A 440 57.82 21.15 14.37
C ASP A 440 59.09 21.06 13.54
N GLY A 441 59.00 20.45 12.35
CA GLY A 441 60.15 20.08 11.54
C GLY A 441 61.13 19.16 12.30
N LEU A 442 62.33 19.68 12.59
CA LEU A 442 63.39 18.97 13.32
C LEU A 442 63.45 19.34 14.82
N THR A 443 62.65 20.29 15.28
CA THR A 443 62.71 20.81 16.65
C THR A 443 61.69 20.09 17.53
N GLU A 444 62.16 19.52 18.65
CA GLU A 444 61.26 18.98 19.67
C GLU A 444 60.59 20.09 20.47
N LEU A 445 59.29 19.95 20.66
CA LEU A 445 58.47 20.89 21.40
C LEU A 445 58.17 20.34 22.82
N SER A 446 58.04 21.25 23.78
CA SER A 446 57.59 20.98 25.14
C SER A 446 56.57 22.03 25.55
N TRP A 447 55.60 21.67 26.39
CA TRP A 447 54.76 22.67 27.06
C TRP A 447 55.54 23.28 28.22
N GLN A 448 55.55 24.60 28.37
CA GLN A 448 56.23 25.26 29.47
C GLN A 448 55.20 25.91 30.38
N VAL A 449 55.30 25.65 31.68
CA VAL A 449 54.47 26.30 32.71
C VAL A 449 54.90 27.76 32.82
N ASP A 450 54.01 28.70 32.52
CA ASP A 450 54.35 30.13 32.43
C ASP A 450 53.40 31.05 33.21
N ALA A 451 52.39 30.51 33.88
CA ALA A 451 51.46 31.22 34.74
C ALA A 451 51.32 30.55 36.12
N GLU A 452 51.09 31.35 37.17
CA GLU A 452 50.79 30.87 38.52
C GLU A 452 49.30 30.53 38.61
N ALA A 453 48.98 29.27 38.92
CA ALA A 453 47.62 28.79 39.15
C ALA A 453 47.60 27.88 40.39
N GLU A 454 46.47 27.81 41.11
CA GLU A 454 46.37 26.93 42.28
C GLU A 454 46.63 25.45 41.93
N ARG A 455 46.20 25.03 40.73
CA ARG A 455 46.41 23.68 40.17
C ARG A 455 46.24 23.71 38.65
N GLU A 456 46.94 22.84 37.94
CA GLU A 456 46.71 22.57 36.51
C GLU A 456 46.00 21.22 36.33
N THR A 457 44.90 21.21 35.58
CA THR A 457 44.14 19.98 35.29
C THR A 457 44.25 19.64 33.81
N PHE A 458 45.02 18.60 33.50
CA PHE A 458 45.14 18.08 32.15
C PHE A 458 44.11 16.96 31.93
N VAL A 459 43.25 17.14 30.92
CA VAL A 459 42.28 16.15 30.48
C VAL A 459 42.75 15.54 29.16
N VAL A 460 43.01 14.23 29.17
CA VAL A 460 43.40 13.45 28.01
C VAL A 460 42.24 12.55 27.60
N VAL A 461 41.62 12.85 26.46
CA VAL A 461 40.51 12.07 25.89
C VAL A 461 41.01 11.25 24.73
N ALA A 462 40.84 9.93 24.80
CA ALA A 462 41.28 8.99 23.79
C ALA A 462 40.11 8.12 23.30
N SER A 463 39.87 8.09 21.99
CA SER A 463 38.73 7.40 21.38
C SER A 463 39.14 6.58 20.16
N ALA A 464 38.44 5.47 19.88
CA ALA A 464 38.63 4.70 18.65
C ALA A 464 38.13 5.45 17.40
N THR A 465 37.22 6.40 17.57
CA THR A 465 36.58 7.20 16.51
C THR A 465 36.66 8.70 16.80
N PRO A 466 36.61 9.58 15.78
CA PRO A 466 36.63 11.02 16.01
C PRO A 466 35.40 11.46 16.82
N LEU A 467 35.62 12.35 17.78
CA LEU A 467 34.55 12.87 18.65
C LEU A 467 34.08 14.22 18.13
N ALA A 468 33.09 14.21 17.24
CA ALA A 468 32.60 15.43 16.57
C ALA A 468 32.26 16.56 17.56
N ALA A 469 31.57 16.24 18.67
CA ALA A 469 31.22 17.24 19.69
C ALA A 469 32.46 17.90 20.33
N LEU A 470 33.55 17.15 20.51
CA LEU A 470 34.79 17.66 21.07
C LEU A 470 35.60 18.46 20.04
N GLU A 471 35.58 18.03 18.78
CA GLU A 471 36.21 18.76 17.68
C GLU A 471 35.53 20.12 17.43
N ASP A 472 34.20 20.15 17.48
CA ASP A 472 33.42 21.38 17.40
C ASP A 472 33.73 22.32 18.57
N GLY A 473 33.83 21.79 19.80
CA GLY A 473 34.21 22.55 20.99
C GLY A 473 35.63 23.14 20.87
N ILE A 474 36.60 22.33 20.43
CA ILE A 474 37.98 22.76 20.19
C ILE A 474 38.06 23.87 19.14
N ALA A 475 37.29 23.76 18.05
CA ALA A 475 37.24 24.80 17.02
C ALA A 475 36.69 26.12 17.58
N GLN A 476 35.64 26.06 18.40
CA GLN A 476 35.06 27.24 19.06
C GLN A 476 36.03 27.90 20.05
N TRP A 477 36.70 27.11 20.90
CA TRP A 477 37.68 27.65 21.86
C TRP A 477 38.88 28.31 21.17
N ARG A 478 39.33 27.77 20.03
CA ARG A 478 40.40 28.39 19.23
C ARG A 478 39.98 29.70 18.58
N HIS A 479 38.76 29.78 18.08
CA HIS A 479 38.24 31.03 17.51
C HIS A 479 38.07 32.12 18.57
N ALA A 480 37.75 31.76 19.81
CA ALA A 480 37.71 32.71 20.92
C ALA A 480 39.09 33.29 21.30
N ALA A 481 40.19 32.64 20.89
CA ALA A 481 41.56 32.97 21.32
C ALA A 481 42.37 33.81 20.30
N THR A 482 41.79 34.36 19.23
CA THR A 482 42.56 35.21 18.29
C THR A 482 43.02 36.54 18.90
N PRO A 483 44.28 36.95 18.69
CA PRO A 483 44.79 38.21 19.23
C PRO A 483 44.96 39.28 18.14
N ASP A 484 44.98 40.54 18.56
CA ASP A 484 45.80 41.61 17.97
C ASP A 484 47.33 41.29 18.01
N ASN A 485 47.74 40.02 18.14
CA ASN A 485 49.13 39.55 18.13
C ASN A 485 49.32 38.56 16.98
N ALA A 486 49.28 39.09 15.77
CA ALA A 486 49.92 38.44 14.64
C ALA A 486 51.43 38.38 14.89
N LEU A 487 51.99 37.18 15.10
CA LEU A 487 53.30 36.79 14.55
C LEU A 487 53.62 35.32 14.89
N VAL A 488 53.65 34.50 13.84
CA VAL A 488 54.76 33.60 13.48
C VAL A 488 55.46 32.87 14.63
N MET A 489 55.27 31.54 14.63
CA MET A 489 56.14 30.54 15.25
C MET A 489 57.62 30.96 15.28
N ARG A 490 58.15 31.20 16.49
CA ARG A 490 59.55 30.96 16.85
C ARG A 490 59.67 30.58 18.32
N GLY A 491 59.80 29.29 18.56
CA GLY A 491 60.27 28.70 19.82
C GLY A 491 59.21 28.59 20.90
N VAL A 492 59.14 27.41 21.52
CA VAL A 492 58.49 27.16 22.81
C VAL A 492 58.63 28.39 23.73
N GLY A 493 57.52 29.01 24.11
CA GLY A 493 57.49 30.05 25.15
C GLY A 493 56.41 31.11 24.98
N ARG A 494 55.50 31.14 25.96
CA ARG A 494 54.57 32.22 26.38
C ARG A 494 53.17 32.25 25.78
N LEU A 495 52.18 31.87 26.58
CA LEU A 495 50.84 32.49 26.61
C LEU A 495 50.29 32.53 28.05
N VAL A 496 50.40 33.72 28.66
CA VAL A 496 49.65 34.16 29.85
C VAL A 496 48.27 34.68 29.41
N PRO A 497 47.21 34.54 30.23
CA PRO A 497 46.47 35.75 30.59
C PRO A 497 45.99 35.79 32.05
N ALA A 498 46.17 36.93 32.73
CA ALA A 498 45.22 37.37 33.75
C ALA A 498 45.12 38.91 33.79
N THR A 499 43.95 39.45 33.46
CA THR A 499 43.11 40.19 34.43
C THR A 499 41.67 40.38 33.91
N PRO A 500 40.63 40.37 34.77
CA PRO A 500 39.25 40.03 34.39
C PRO A 500 38.24 41.20 34.45
N GLU A 501 37.18 41.14 33.63
CA GLU A 501 35.74 41.30 33.99
C GLU A 501 34.84 41.51 32.74
N PRO A 502 33.52 41.23 32.81
CA PRO A 502 32.85 40.02 33.28
C PRO A 502 32.07 39.35 32.12
N VAL A 503 31.84 38.04 32.19
CA VAL A 503 30.59 37.33 31.82
C VAL A 503 30.85 35.82 31.88
N ARG A 504 29.89 35.12 32.48
CA ARG A 504 29.92 33.71 32.92
C ARG A 504 30.13 32.73 31.77
N GLN A 505 30.90 31.65 32.00
CA GLN A 505 30.48 30.25 31.77
C GLN A 505 31.56 29.22 32.18
N ARG A 506 31.66 28.90 33.47
CA ARG A 506 32.50 27.83 34.05
C ARG A 506 31.98 26.40 33.75
N GLY A 507 31.09 26.22 32.77
CA GLY A 507 30.29 24.99 32.61
C GLY A 507 30.45 24.25 31.28
N SER A 508 31.42 24.64 30.42
CA SER A 508 31.47 24.11 29.06
C SER A 508 32.24 22.79 28.91
N LEU A 509 33.36 22.59 29.64
CA LEU A 509 34.19 21.39 29.46
C LEU A 509 33.55 20.17 30.12
N ASP A 510 33.25 20.24 31.43
CA ASP A 510 32.64 19.12 32.16
C ASP A 510 31.30 18.69 31.57
N ALA A 511 30.47 19.64 31.12
CA ALA A 511 29.21 19.31 30.44
C ALA A 511 29.45 18.63 29.08
N LEU A 512 30.51 18.99 28.36
CA LEU A 512 30.88 18.35 27.10
C LEU A 512 31.46 16.96 27.34
N LEU A 513 32.32 16.79 28.36
CA LEU A 513 32.86 15.50 28.79
C LEU A 513 31.75 14.55 29.26
N GLY A 514 30.75 15.05 29.98
CA GLY A 514 29.55 14.29 30.36
C GLY A 514 28.71 13.87 29.16
N ARG A 515 28.55 14.73 28.14
CA ARG A 515 27.80 14.41 26.90
C ARG A 515 28.48 13.36 26.04
N ILE A 516 29.82 13.33 25.99
CA ILE A 516 30.58 12.30 25.27
C ILE A 516 30.74 11.01 26.08
N GLY A 517 30.24 10.98 27.33
CA GLY A 517 30.21 9.78 28.16
C GLY A 517 31.54 9.42 28.81
N CYS A 518 32.38 10.41 29.16
CA CYS A 518 33.62 10.16 29.90
C CYS A 518 33.39 9.46 31.25
N ASP A 519 32.26 9.73 31.90
CA ASP A 519 31.90 9.11 33.19
C ASP A 519 31.43 7.65 33.06
N SER A 520 31.01 7.24 31.87
CA SER A 520 30.39 5.94 31.59
C SER A 520 31.29 5.07 30.73
N ALA A 521 32.55 4.87 31.15
CA ALA A 521 33.65 4.16 30.49
C ALA A 521 33.26 3.23 29.31
N PRO A 522 32.99 3.78 28.10
CA PRO A 522 32.62 2.99 26.95
C PRO A 522 33.80 2.11 26.54
N THR A 523 33.55 0.96 25.91
CA THR A 523 34.58 0.03 25.42
C THR A 523 35.60 0.68 24.46
N GLU A 524 35.24 1.83 23.88
CA GLU A 524 35.97 2.52 22.81
C GLU A 524 36.43 3.94 23.17
N LEU A 525 36.21 4.38 24.42
CA LEU A 525 36.58 5.72 24.92
C LEU A 525 37.28 5.61 26.28
N ARG A 526 38.34 6.41 26.45
CA ARG A 526 39.11 6.54 27.70
C ARG A 526 39.35 8.02 27.97
N CYS A 527 39.05 8.46 29.19
CA CYS A 527 39.32 9.81 29.66
C CYS A 527 40.25 9.71 30.87
N LEU A 528 41.41 10.36 30.81
CA LEU A 528 42.41 10.40 31.88
C LEU A 528 42.53 11.84 32.38
N HIS A 529 42.54 11.99 33.69
CA HIS A 529 42.69 13.29 34.36
C HIS A 529 44.02 13.28 35.11
N PHE A 530 44.82 14.33 34.93
CA PHE A 530 46.05 14.56 35.67
C PHE A 530 45.95 15.94 36.32
N VAL A 531 46.10 16.01 37.63
CA VAL A 531 46.03 17.24 38.42
C VAL A 531 47.39 17.48 39.06
N PHE A 532 48.01 18.61 38.72
CA PHE A 532 49.31 19.00 39.27
C PHE A 532 49.19 20.29 40.07
N PRO A 533 49.35 20.26 41.41
CA PRO A 533 49.38 21.46 42.23
C PRO A 533 50.66 22.28 42.00
N HIS A 534 50.59 23.61 42.09
CA HIS A 534 51.79 24.46 42.09
C HIS A 534 52.43 24.47 43.48
N LYS A 535 53.77 24.50 43.53
CA LYS A 535 54.52 24.39 44.80
C LYS A 535 54.44 25.64 45.70
N ASN A 536 54.10 26.81 45.14
CA ASN A 536 53.71 28.02 45.85
C ASN A 536 52.51 28.63 45.09
N PRO A 537 51.34 28.79 45.72
CA PRO A 537 50.13 29.29 45.06
C PRO A 537 50.16 30.79 44.77
#